data_AF-A0A3N5YJ03-F1
#
_entry.id   AF-A0A3N5YJ03-F1
#
_cell.length_a   1.000
_cell.length_b   1.000
_cell.length_c   1.000
_cell.angle_alpha   90.00
_cell.angle_beta   90.00
_cell.angle_gamma   90.00
#
_symmetry.space_group_name_H-M   'P 1'
#
loop_
_entity.id
_entity.type
_entity.pdbx_description
1 polymer ?
#
loop_
_entity_poly.entity_id
_entity_poly.type
_entity_poly.pdbx_seq_one_letter_code
_entity_poly.pdbx_strand_id
1 'polypeptide(L)'
;AYPGADFMIPFGKGALRREGDDLAVLTWGALVQRSLLAAQQAEQEGISAAVFDLRTIVPYDWMGIASLVKRMNRVLIVHEDHLTCGFGAELAARIVGELFEHLDAPVRRVASLDTPVAYCPDLEEVILPQSADVLAAIRETAAY
;
A
#
# COMPACT_ATOMS: atom_id res chain seq x y z
N ALA A 1 -14.92 19.27 3.13
CA ALA A 1 -15.86 19.99 4.01
C ALA A 1 -15.62 19.53 5.46
N TYR A 2 -15.81 20.40 6.46
CA TYR A 2 -15.68 20.03 7.87
C TYR A 2 -16.82 19.07 8.27
N PRO A 3 -16.53 17.87 8.79
CA PRO A 3 -17.55 16.85 9.02
C PRO A 3 -18.32 17.00 10.35
N GLY A 4 -18.04 18.04 11.15
CA GLY A 4 -18.69 18.29 12.43
C GLY A 4 -17.85 17.84 13.64
N ALA A 5 -18.27 18.28 14.84
CA ALA A 5 -17.54 18.03 16.08
C ALA A 5 -17.58 16.55 16.54
N ASP A 6 -18.63 15.83 16.18
CA ASP A 6 -18.84 14.42 16.56
C ASP A 6 -18.36 13.44 15.47
N PHE A 7 -17.64 13.93 14.45
CA PHE A 7 -17.13 13.07 13.41
C PHE A 7 -16.04 12.16 13.96
N MET A 8 -16.32 10.86 13.90
CA MET A 8 -15.41 9.82 14.33
C MET A 8 -15.08 8.89 13.17
N ILE A 9 -13.82 8.46 13.10
CA ILE A 9 -13.40 7.42 12.17
C ILE A 9 -13.53 6.07 12.90
N PRO A 10 -14.24 5.08 12.33
CA PRO A 10 -14.37 3.79 12.97
C PRO A 10 -13.00 3.09 13.06
N PHE A 11 -12.66 2.63 14.26
CA PHE A 11 -11.45 1.85 14.49
C PHE A 11 -11.52 0.50 13.75
N GLY A 12 -10.39 0.05 13.19
CA GLY A 12 -10.33 -1.17 12.40
C GLY A 12 -10.99 -1.11 11.03
N LYS A 13 -11.26 0.10 10.52
CA LYS A 13 -11.77 0.33 9.17
C LYS A 13 -10.77 1.12 8.33
N GLY A 14 -10.40 0.55 7.20
CA GLY A 14 -9.57 1.22 6.21
C GLY A 14 -10.38 2.22 5.39
N ALA A 15 -9.70 2.93 4.51
CA ALA A 15 -10.34 3.82 3.54
C ALA A 15 -9.68 3.70 2.18
N LEU A 16 -10.53 3.51 1.18
CA LEU A 16 -10.14 3.63 -0.21
C LEU A 16 -9.96 5.12 -0.53
N ARG A 17 -8.72 5.54 -0.74
CA ARG A 17 -8.34 6.94 -1.01
C ARG A 17 -8.35 7.27 -2.49
N ARG A 18 -8.15 6.25 -3.33
CA ARG A 18 -8.21 6.32 -4.80
C ARG A 18 -8.79 5.00 -5.30
N GLU A 19 -9.78 5.09 -6.19
CA GLU A 19 -10.30 3.92 -6.92
C GLU A 19 -9.29 3.46 -7.98
N GLY A 20 -9.43 2.22 -8.41
CA GLY A 20 -8.62 1.63 -9.47
C GLY A 20 -9.02 0.17 -9.70
N ASP A 21 -8.56 -0.38 -10.82
CA ASP A 21 -9.01 -1.67 -11.34
C ASP A 21 -7.86 -2.65 -11.63
N ASP A 22 -6.63 -2.17 -11.82
CA ASP A 22 -5.51 -3.02 -12.28
C ASP A 22 -4.73 -3.65 -11.12
N LEU A 23 -4.60 -2.93 -10.00
CA LEU A 23 -3.95 -3.41 -8.77
C LEU A 23 -4.37 -2.63 -7.54
N ALA A 24 -4.24 -3.27 -6.37
CA ALA A 24 -4.46 -2.66 -5.07
C ALA A 24 -3.13 -2.31 -4.38
N VAL A 25 -2.95 -1.03 -4.06
CA VAL A 25 -1.88 -0.53 -3.19
C VAL A 25 -2.39 -0.45 -1.75
N LEU A 26 -1.90 -1.32 -0.89
CA LEU A 26 -2.22 -1.35 0.54
C LEU A 26 -1.15 -0.58 1.32
N THR A 27 -1.53 0.49 2.03
CA THR A 27 -0.56 1.39 2.67
C THR A 27 -1.12 2.02 3.96
N TRP A 28 -0.27 2.67 4.74
CA TRP A 28 -0.62 3.48 5.91
C TRP A 28 0.45 4.54 6.17
N GLY A 29 0.22 5.43 7.14
CA GLY A 29 1.21 6.45 7.53
C GLY A 29 1.52 7.45 6.41
N ALA A 30 2.78 7.90 6.31
CA ALA A 30 3.16 8.90 5.32
C ALA A 30 3.13 8.35 3.88
N LEU A 31 3.27 7.03 3.70
CA LEU A 31 3.23 6.39 2.39
C LEU A 31 1.87 6.48 1.70
N VAL A 32 0.80 6.85 2.41
CA VAL A 32 -0.50 7.15 1.77
C VAL A 32 -0.34 8.24 0.71
N GLN A 33 0.33 9.35 1.04
CA GLN A 33 0.50 10.46 0.09
C GLN A 33 1.46 10.07 -1.05
N ARG A 34 2.57 9.41 -0.73
CA ARG A 34 3.52 8.95 -1.75
C ARG A 34 2.90 7.96 -2.73
N SER A 35 2.02 7.09 -2.25
CA SER A 35 1.26 6.12 -3.06
C SER A 35 0.20 6.79 -3.93
N LEU A 36 -0.48 7.83 -3.43
CA LEU A 36 -1.42 8.61 -4.24
C LEU A 36 -0.72 9.31 -5.41
N LEU A 37 0.45 9.91 -5.16
CA LEU A 37 1.26 10.54 -6.21
C LEU A 37 1.73 9.51 -7.24
N ALA A 38 2.22 8.35 -6.79
CA ALA A 38 2.65 7.27 -7.67
C ALA A 38 1.48 6.73 -8.53
N ALA A 39 0.30 6.53 -7.94
CA ALA A 39 -0.89 6.09 -8.66
C ALA A 39 -1.38 7.13 -9.68
N GLN A 40 -1.28 8.43 -9.36
CA GLN A 40 -1.59 9.50 -10.31
C GLN A 40 -0.61 9.51 -11.50
N GLN A 41 0.67 9.25 -11.26
CA GLN A 41 1.67 9.14 -12.34
C GLN A 41 1.43 7.89 -13.18
N ALA A 42 1.14 6.75 -12.55
CA ALA A 42 0.83 5.50 -13.23
C ALA A 42 -0.41 5.61 -14.14
N GLU A 43 -1.41 6.40 -13.74
CA GLU A 43 -2.60 6.66 -14.57
C GLU A 43 -2.27 7.36 -15.89
N GLN A 44 -1.23 8.22 -15.92
CA GLN A 44 -0.75 8.84 -17.15
C GLN A 44 -0.15 7.83 -18.13
N GLU A 45 0.22 6.65 -17.63
CA GLU A 45 0.73 5.50 -18.39
C GLU A 45 -0.37 4.46 -18.68
N GLY A 46 -1.61 4.74 -18.29
CA GLY A 46 -2.74 3.83 -18.48
C GLY A 46 -2.88 2.74 -17.41
N ILE A 47 -2.20 2.87 -16.26
CA ILE A 47 -2.30 1.92 -15.14
C ILE A 47 -3.19 2.49 -14.04
N SER A 48 -4.29 1.80 -13.74
CA SER A 48 -5.31 2.17 -12.77
C SER A 48 -5.07 1.50 -11.41
N ALA A 49 -4.29 2.15 -10.54
CA ALA A 49 -3.92 1.63 -9.21
C ALA A 49 -4.83 2.16 -8.08
N ALA A 50 -5.57 1.28 -7.41
CA ALA A 50 -6.32 1.65 -6.23
C ALA A 50 -5.38 1.91 -5.04
N VAL A 51 -5.69 2.87 -4.17
CA VAL A 51 -4.90 3.16 -2.95
C VAL A 51 -5.78 3.00 -1.72
N PHE A 52 -5.48 1.98 -0.91
CA PHE A 52 -6.19 1.65 0.30
C PHE A 52 -5.35 1.96 1.54
N ASP A 53 -5.80 2.95 2.30
CA ASP A 53 -5.21 3.38 3.57
C ASP A 53 -5.78 2.54 4.72
N LEU A 54 -4.95 1.72 5.37
CA LEU A 54 -5.39 0.83 6.43
C LEU A 54 -5.94 1.57 7.66
N ARG A 55 -5.39 2.75 7.97
CA ARG A 55 -5.64 3.56 9.19
C ARG A 55 -5.30 2.85 10.51
N THR A 56 -5.85 1.67 10.73
CA THR A 56 -5.61 0.81 11.90
C THR A 56 -4.77 -0.39 11.47
N ILE A 57 -3.63 -0.59 12.12
CA ILE A 57 -2.75 -1.75 11.87
C ILE A 57 -3.24 -2.97 12.64
N VAL A 58 -3.70 -2.80 13.88
CA VAL A 58 -4.25 -3.90 14.69
C VAL A 58 -5.47 -3.42 15.48
N PRO A 59 -6.67 -4.00 15.27
CA PRO A 59 -7.03 -4.95 14.21
C PRO A 59 -7.25 -4.21 12.88
N TYR A 60 -6.58 -4.63 11.81
CA TYR A 60 -6.75 -4.07 10.47
C TYR A 60 -8.01 -4.57 9.76
N ASP A 61 -8.46 -3.83 8.74
CA ASP A 61 -9.67 -4.12 7.98
C ASP A 61 -9.45 -5.25 6.95
N TRP A 62 -9.38 -6.49 7.44
CA TRP A 62 -9.15 -7.66 6.57
C TRP A 62 -10.24 -7.83 5.50
N MET A 63 -11.50 -7.58 5.85
CA MET A 63 -12.60 -7.72 4.91
C MET A 63 -12.48 -6.72 3.75
N GLY A 64 -12.08 -5.49 4.04
CA GLY A 64 -11.78 -4.48 3.03
C GLY A 64 -10.64 -4.92 2.11
N ILE A 65 -9.52 -5.39 2.69
CA ILE A 65 -8.37 -5.90 1.93
C ILE A 65 -8.78 -7.07 1.03
N ALA A 66 -9.39 -8.11 1.60
CA ALA A 66 -9.78 -9.31 0.86
C ALA A 66 -10.74 -8.99 -0.29
N SER A 67 -11.67 -8.05 -0.09
CA SER A 67 -12.57 -7.60 -1.16
C SER A 67 -11.82 -6.92 -2.32
N LEU A 68 -10.79 -6.12 -2.04
CA LEU A 68 -9.99 -5.46 -3.07
C LEU A 68 -9.10 -6.47 -3.82
N VAL A 69 -8.46 -7.38 -3.10
CA VAL A 69 -7.62 -8.44 -3.69
C VAL A 69 -8.43 -9.27 -4.67
N LYS A 70 -9.64 -9.71 -4.28
CA LYS A 70 -10.53 -10.49 -5.16
C LYS A 70 -11.03 -9.72 -6.39
N ARG A 71 -10.97 -8.40 -6.37
CA ARG A 71 -11.42 -7.53 -7.46
C ARG A 71 -10.31 -7.27 -8.47
N MET A 72 -9.09 -7.05 -7.99
CA MET A 72 -7.96 -6.55 -8.81
C MET A 72 -6.87 -7.59 -9.07
N ASN A 73 -6.85 -8.68 -8.30
CA ASN A 73 -5.96 -9.83 -8.42
C ASN A 73 -4.45 -9.55 -8.30
N ARG A 74 -4.04 -8.29 -8.21
CA ARG A 74 -2.66 -7.85 -8.07
C ARG A 74 -2.54 -6.92 -6.87
N VAL A 75 -1.50 -7.13 -6.06
CA VAL A 75 -1.36 -6.46 -4.77
C VAL A 75 0.06 -5.94 -4.57
N LEU A 76 0.13 -4.67 -4.20
CA LEU A 76 1.35 -4.00 -3.76
C LEU A 76 1.14 -3.52 -2.32
N ILE A 77 2.02 -3.91 -1.40
CA ILE A 77 2.00 -3.41 -0.03
C ILE A 77 3.12 -2.38 0.13
N VAL A 78 2.80 -1.21 0.66
CA VAL A 78 3.73 -0.08 0.76
C VAL A 78 3.75 0.44 2.19
N HIS A 79 4.93 0.51 2.82
CA HIS A 79 5.06 1.02 4.18
C HIS A 79 6.45 1.59 4.50
N GLU A 80 6.54 2.31 5.61
CA GLU A 80 7.76 3.00 6.06
C GLU A 80 8.64 2.14 6.98
N ASP A 81 8.07 1.07 7.54
CA ASP A 81 8.80 0.09 8.35
C ASP A 81 9.75 -0.75 7.49
N HIS A 82 10.69 -1.42 8.13
CA HIS A 82 11.68 -2.28 7.49
C HIS A 82 11.04 -3.36 6.64
N LEU A 83 11.69 -3.71 5.52
CA LEU A 83 11.25 -4.80 4.67
C LEU A 83 11.24 -6.14 5.45
N THR A 84 12.26 -6.38 6.26
CA THR A 84 12.35 -7.58 7.10
C THR A 84 11.57 -7.38 8.39
N CYS A 85 10.71 -8.35 8.71
CA CYS A 85 9.87 -8.36 9.93
C CYS A 85 8.90 -7.17 10.09
N GLY A 86 8.76 -6.30 9.11
CA GLY A 86 7.74 -5.25 9.11
C GLY A 86 6.33 -5.80 8.87
N PHE A 87 5.31 -5.02 9.24
CA PHE A 87 3.92 -5.46 9.17
C PHE A 87 3.44 -5.85 7.76
N GLY A 88 4.07 -5.34 6.70
CA GLY A 88 3.76 -5.76 5.33
C GLY A 88 4.05 -7.25 5.07
N ALA A 89 4.93 -7.89 5.85
CA ALA A 89 5.16 -9.33 5.77
C ALA A 89 3.94 -10.13 6.25
N GLU A 90 3.28 -9.70 7.33
CA GLU A 90 2.05 -10.34 7.86
C GLU A 90 0.91 -10.23 6.85
N LEU A 91 0.72 -9.05 6.26
CA LEU A 91 -0.27 -8.85 5.20
C LEU A 91 0.00 -9.74 4.00
N ALA A 92 1.25 -9.79 3.51
CA ALA A 92 1.61 -10.63 2.38
C ALA A 92 1.38 -12.12 2.67
N ALA A 93 1.80 -12.59 3.86
CA ALA A 93 1.63 -13.98 4.26
C ALA A 93 0.15 -14.36 4.32
N ARG A 94 -0.71 -13.51 4.89
CA ARG A 94 -2.14 -13.78 4.98
C ARG A 94 -2.85 -13.71 3.62
N ILE A 95 -2.51 -12.74 2.78
CA ILE A 95 -3.06 -12.61 1.42
C ILE A 95 -2.73 -13.84 0.60
N VAL A 96 -1.46 -14.27 0.60
CA VAL A 96 -1.09 -15.50 -0.11
C VAL A 96 -1.74 -16.72 0.55
N GLY A 97 -1.79 -16.80 1.88
CA GLY A 97 -2.35 -17.95 2.58
C GLY A 97 -3.87 -18.15 2.37
N GLU A 98 -4.64 -17.07 2.33
CA GLU A 98 -6.11 -17.12 2.25
C GLU A 98 -6.67 -16.83 0.85
N LEU A 99 -5.91 -16.16 -0.03
CA LEU A 99 -6.42 -15.61 -1.30
C LEU A 99 -5.56 -15.98 -2.52
N PHE A 100 -4.67 -16.97 -2.42
CA PHE A 100 -3.78 -17.37 -3.51
C PHE A 100 -4.49 -17.59 -4.86
N GLU A 101 -5.67 -18.22 -4.85
CA GLU A 101 -6.45 -18.51 -6.05
C GLU A 101 -6.95 -17.27 -6.80
N HIS A 102 -6.91 -16.10 -6.17
CA HIS A 102 -7.29 -14.83 -6.75
C HIS A 102 -6.10 -14.00 -7.25
N LEU A 103 -4.86 -14.46 -7.06
CA LEU A 103 -3.67 -13.68 -7.39
C LEU A 103 -3.16 -13.97 -8.80
N ASP A 104 -3.09 -12.93 -9.63
CA ASP A 104 -2.50 -12.98 -10.98
C ASP A 104 -1.00 -12.59 -10.98
N ALA A 105 -0.51 -12.04 -9.86
CA ALA A 105 0.87 -11.61 -9.67
C ALA A 105 1.34 -11.91 -8.23
N PRO A 106 2.66 -12.08 -7.99
CA PRO A 106 3.17 -12.19 -6.63
C PRO A 106 2.86 -10.93 -5.83
N VAL A 107 2.48 -11.08 -4.56
CA VAL A 107 2.32 -9.93 -3.65
C VAL A 107 3.65 -9.23 -3.47
N ARG A 108 3.78 -8.01 -4.00
CA ARG A 108 5.01 -7.21 -3.88
C ARG A 108 4.97 -6.31 -2.64
N ARG A 109 6.15 -5.96 -2.14
CA ARG A 109 6.31 -5.07 -0.99
C ARG A 109 7.34 -4.00 -1.30
N VAL A 110 6.99 -2.75 -0.98
CA VAL A 110 7.89 -1.59 -0.98
C VAL A 110 7.98 -1.10 0.46
N ALA A 111 9.20 -1.07 0.99
CA ALA A 111 9.47 -0.84 2.40
C ALA A 111 10.81 -0.13 2.57
N SER A 112 11.08 0.41 3.75
CA SER A 112 12.39 1.02 4.00
C SER A 112 13.51 -0.04 3.98
N LEU A 113 14.73 0.42 3.78
CA LEU A 113 15.92 -0.43 3.89
C LEU A 113 16.04 -0.98 5.32
N ASP A 114 16.57 -2.20 5.45
CA ASP A 114 16.80 -2.86 6.75
C ASP A 114 18.02 -2.25 7.48
N THR A 115 17.92 -0.97 7.80
CA THR A 115 18.99 -0.14 8.38
C THR A 115 18.42 0.89 9.34
N PRO A 116 19.17 1.31 10.38
CA PRO A 116 18.77 2.45 11.20
C PRO A 116 18.55 3.71 10.34
N VAL A 117 17.48 4.46 10.65
CA VAL A 117 17.18 5.71 9.94
C VAL A 117 18.27 6.75 10.23
N ALA A 118 18.78 7.36 9.17
CA ALA A 118 19.83 8.37 9.26
C ALA A 118 19.26 9.75 9.62
N TYR A 119 20.06 10.56 10.32
CA TYR A 119 19.72 11.97 10.60
C TYR A 119 19.91 12.87 9.37
N CYS A 120 20.89 12.57 8.51
CA CYS A 120 21.15 13.36 7.31
C CYS A 120 19.98 13.21 6.34
N PRO A 121 19.30 14.30 5.93
CA PRO A 121 18.10 14.23 5.09
C PRO A 121 18.33 13.46 3.79
N ASP A 122 19.44 13.71 3.11
CA ASP A 122 19.78 13.03 1.85
C ASP A 122 19.90 11.50 2.04
N LEU A 123 20.36 11.06 3.22
CA LEU A 123 20.48 9.64 3.52
C LEU A 123 19.15 9.04 4.03
N GLU A 124 18.34 9.83 4.73
CA GLU A 124 16.97 9.43 5.10
C GLU A 124 16.11 9.20 3.85
N GLU A 125 16.24 10.05 2.82
CA GLU A 125 15.54 9.89 1.54
C GLU A 125 15.90 8.59 0.82
N VAL A 126 17.15 8.12 0.95
CA VAL A 126 17.60 6.83 0.40
C VAL A 126 17.07 5.64 1.20
N ILE A 127 16.87 5.81 2.50
CA ILE A 127 16.40 4.74 3.41
C ILE A 127 14.89 4.56 3.30
N LEU A 128 14.13 5.67 3.27
CA LEU A 128 12.67 5.65 3.24
C LEU A 128 12.16 5.51 1.80
N PRO A 129 11.05 4.78 1.56
CA PRO A 129 10.53 4.64 0.21
C PRO A 129 9.96 5.95 -0.31
N GLN A 130 10.30 6.28 -1.54
CA GLN A 130 9.84 7.46 -2.26
C GLN A 130 8.72 7.11 -3.25
N SER A 131 8.00 8.13 -3.75
CA SER A 131 6.97 7.92 -4.77
C SER A 131 7.50 7.25 -6.04
N ALA A 132 8.78 7.47 -6.38
CA ALA A 132 9.42 6.83 -7.52
C ALA A 132 9.55 5.31 -7.34
N ASP A 133 9.89 4.84 -6.13
CA ASP A 133 9.99 3.41 -5.81
C ASP A 133 8.61 2.75 -5.90
N VAL A 134 7.58 3.43 -5.38
CA VAL A 134 6.19 2.95 -5.46
C VAL A 134 5.73 2.89 -6.92
N LEU A 135 6.02 3.91 -7.73
CA LEU A 135 5.67 3.91 -9.15
C LEU A 135 6.36 2.78 -9.92
N ALA A 136 7.65 2.55 -9.67
CA ALA A 136 8.37 1.42 -10.25
C ALA A 136 7.69 0.09 -9.89
N ALA A 137 7.36 -0.11 -8.62
CA ALA A 137 6.69 -1.33 -8.17
C ALA A 137 5.27 -1.48 -8.74
N ILE A 138 4.53 -0.39 -8.93
CA ILE A 138 3.22 -0.39 -9.61
C ILE A 138 3.41 -0.90 -11.05
N ARG A 139 4.36 -0.34 -11.80
CA ARG A 139 4.64 -0.75 -13.20
C ARG A 139 5.02 -2.22 -13.29
N GLU A 140 5.93 -2.68 -12.42
CA GLU A 140 6.35 -4.08 -12.36
C GLU A 140 5.21 -5.03 -12.03
N THR A 141 4.33 -4.63 -11.11
CA THR A 141 3.19 -5.45 -10.70
C THR A 141 2.15 -5.54 -11.81
N ALA A 142 1.84 -4.42 -12.47
CA ALA A 142 0.86 -4.35 -13.56
C ALA A 142 1.27 -5.13 -14.82
N ALA A 143 2.57 -5.37 -15.01
CA ALA A 143 3.12 -6.03 -16.20
C ALA A 143 3.01 -7.58 -16.20
N TYR A 144 2.59 -8.20 -15.09
CA TYR A 144 2.27 -9.64 -15.03
C TYR A 144 0.93 -9.94 -15.69
#